data_AF-Q4N1R7-F1
#
_entry.id   AF-Q4N1R7-F1
#
_cell.length_a   1.000
_cell.length_b   1.000
_cell.length_c   1.000
_cell.angle_alpha   90.00
_cell.angle_beta   90.00
_cell.angle_gamma   90.00
#
_symmetry.space_group_name_H-M   'P 1'
#
loop_
_entity.id
_entity.type
_entity.pdbx_description
1 polymer ?
#
loop_
_entity_poly.entity_id
_entity_poly.type
_entity_poly.pdbx_seq_one_letter_code
_entity_poly.pdbx_strand_id
1 'polypeptide(L)'
;MAIKVNWAKTAIASGVVAAAAVLLYFVFKNDDEEEEEYDSYKQTFNSSTMSTSRVEKMTRKECFDLLKKIADSQDETKNLMASLVDDLLTGKLPSKILEVYQRALPAIPNDPLESRGLTLFDLDHLVDKYQNDPSIRECILNIMNMAPAEGDDENISLDELIKVHEFMLSELGKMVSSYRKMPNKDSLDKKALTVALQALISAKVQDKFGYSYSSIDRAVIKNHTDLSMNTKFARLTMQMQSEMSEITGIYN
;
A
#
# COMPACT_ATOMS: atom_id res chain seq x y z
N MET A 1 -4.27 29.70 -21.32
CA MET A 1 -3.22 29.41 -20.32
C MET A 1 -3.58 28.08 -19.68
N ALA A 2 -3.02 26.97 -20.17
CA ALA A 2 -3.37 25.64 -19.69
C ALA A 2 -2.68 25.40 -18.35
N ILE A 3 -3.47 25.25 -17.29
CA ILE A 3 -2.98 24.84 -15.97
C ILE A 3 -2.46 23.41 -16.14
N LYS A 4 -1.13 23.23 -16.06
CA LYS A 4 -0.50 21.92 -16.00
C LYS A 4 -0.85 21.30 -14.65
N VAL A 5 -1.98 20.59 -14.58
CA VAL A 5 -2.35 19.81 -13.41
C VAL A 5 -1.41 18.62 -13.36
N ASN A 6 -0.53 18.58 -12.36
CA ASN A 6 0.32 17.42 -12.09
C ASN A 6 -0.51 16.46 -11.22
N TRP A 7 -1.21 15.54 -11.88
CA TRP A 7 -2.19 14.65 -11.28
C TRP A 7 -1.59 13.71 -10.22
N ALA A 8 -0.30 13.35 -10.35
CA ALA A 8 0.43 12.60 -9.33
C ALA A 8 0.61 13.42 -8.05
N LYS A 9 1.01 14.69 -8.17
CA LYS A 9 1.13 15.61 -7.02
C LYS A 9 -0.22 15.94 -6.37
N THR A 10 -1.28 16.08 -7.15
CA THR A 10 -2.62 16.34 -6.61
C THR A 10 -3.18 15.14 -5.84
N ALA A 11 -2.81 13.91 -6.22
CA ALA A 11 -3.20 12.69 -5.51
C ALA A 11 -2.40 12.47 -4.21
N ILE A 12 -1.12 12.87 -4.19
CA ILE A 12 -0.24 12.76 -3.00
C ILE A 12 -0.54 13.88 -1.98
N ALA A 13 -0.89 15.08 -2.44
CA ALA A 13 -1.08 16.26 -1.59
C ALA A 13 -2.34 16.23 -0.69
N SER A 14 -3.21 15.22 -0.80
CA SER A 14 -4.43 15.11 0.01
C SER A 14 -4.27 14.27 1.28
N GLY A 15 -3.08 13.72 1.56
CA GLY A 15 -2.73 13.06 2.83
C GLY A 15 -3.44 11.74 3.14
N VAL A 16 -4.50 11.36 2.41
CA VAL A 16 -5.32 10.18 2.74
C VAL A 16 -5.28 9.09 1.68
N VAL A 17 -4.96 9.42 0.43
CA VAL A 17 -4.47 8.39 -0.52
C VAL A 17 -3.28 7.69 0.12
N ALA A 18 -2.45 8.40 0.89
CA ALA A 18 -1.41 7.79 1.69
C ALA A 18 -1.94 6.70 2.62
N ALA A 19 -3.09 6.79 3.30
CA ALA A 19 -3.53 5.79 4.28
C ALA A 19 -4.17 4.52 3.68
N ALA A 20 -5.00 4.66 2.64
CA ALA A 20 -5.61 3.52 1.93
C ALA A 20 -4.64 2.91 0.90
N ALA A 21 -3.84 3.76 0.22
CA ALA A 21 -2.72 3.26 -0.56
C ALA A 21 -1.68 2.65 0.38
N VAL A 22 -1.40 3.16 1.59
CA VAL A 22 -0.48 2.53 2.55
C VAL A 22 -0.76 1.03 2.69
N LEU A 23 -2.02 0.61 2.89
CA LEU A 23 -2.33 -0.81 3.06
C LEU A 23 -2.16 -1.63 1.77
N LEU A 24 -2.44 -1.09 0.58
CA LEU A 24 -2.25 -1.79 -0.70
C LEU A 24 -0.84 -1.62 -1.31
N TYR A 25 -0.11 -0.58 -0.90
CA TYR A 25 1.20 -0.12 -1.38
C TYR A 25 2.35 -0.60 -0.48
N PHE A 26 2.06 -1.07 0.76
CA PHE A 26 3.06 -1.64 1.68
C PHE A 26 3.73 -2.94 1.18
N VAL A 27 3.31 -3.47 0.03
CA VAL A 27 4.03 -4.53 -0.69
C VAL A 27 5.28 -4.00 -1.44
N PHE A 28 5.40 -2.68 -1.68
CA PHE A 28 6.43 -2.07 -2.53
C PHE A 28 7.06 -0.76 -2.01
N LYS A 29 7.34 -0.62 -0.71
CA LYS A 29 8.24 0.45 -0.24
C LYS A 29 9.37 -0.09 0.63
N ASN A 30 10.57 -0.14 0.03
CA ASN A 30 11.81 0.26 0.69
C ASN A 30 12.15 1.66 0.16
N ASP A 31 12.29 2.62 1.08
CA ASP A 31 13.30 3.66 1.06
C ASP A 31 12.96 4.63 2.20
N ASP A 32 13.83 4.56 3.21
CA ASP A 32 14.28 5.51 4.22
C ASP A 32 13.43 6.78 4.51
N GLU A 33 13.32 7.03 5.83
CA GLU A 33 13.01 8.29 6.52
C GLU A 33 11.53 8.72 6.59
N GLU A 34 10.93 8.49 7.77
CA GLU A 34 9.90 9.37 8.34
C GLU A 34 10.60 10.41 9.22
N GLU A 35 10.60 11.69 8.79
CA GLU A 35 10.15 12.86 9.58
C GLU A 35 10.48 14.16 8.82
N GLU A 36 9.43 14.80 8.29
CA GLU A 36 9.19 16.25 8.12
C GLU A 36 8.42 16.53 6.83
N GLU A 37 7.10 16.54 7.03
CA GLU A 37 6.07 17.01 6.13
C GLU A 37 6.45 18.38 5.52
N TYR A 38 6.56 18.40 4.17
CA TYR A 38 6.53 19.56 3.27
C TYR A 38 7.82 20.32 2.84
N ASP A 39 9.01 20.18 3.44
CA ASP A 39 10.17 21.03 3.06
C ASP A 39 11.44 20.32 2.53
N SER A 40 11.47 18.98 2.40
CA SER A 40 12.65 18.20 1.99
C SER A 40 12.92 18.09 0.46
N TYR A 41 12.13 18.77 -0.40
CA TYR A 41 12.39 18.76 -1.87
C TYR A 41 13.67 19.47 -2.32
N LYS A 42 14.49 19.96 -1.39
CA LYS A 42 15.83 20.45 -1.66
C LYS A 42 16.84 19.78 -0.73
N GLN A 43 17.48 18.75 -1.31
CA GLN A 43 18.91 18.51 -1.18
C GLN A 43 19.36 17.95 0.20
N THR A 44 19.62 16.64 0.28
CA THR A 44 20.98 16.07 0.21
C THR A 44 20.97 14.53 0.35
N PHE A 45 21.12 13.81 -0.77
CA PHE A 45 22.06 12.68 -0.84
C PHE A 45 22.65 12.60 -2.27
N ASN A 46 23.97 12.49 -2.36
CA ASN A 46 24.71 12.48 -3.62
C ASN A 46 24.50 11.16 -4.39
N SER A 47 23.43 11.05 -5.16
CA SER A 47 23.23 10.00 -6.18
C SER A 47 22.91 10.56 -7.57
N SER A 48 23.30 11.83 -7.82
CA SER A 48 22.81 12.68 -8.91
C SER A 48 23.28 12.33 -10.34
N THR A 49 23.79 11.12 -10.61
CA THR A 49 24.26 10.78 -11.97
C THR A 49 23.87 9.41 -12.51
N MET A 50 23.49 8.42 -11.69
CA MET A 50 23.17 7.08 -12.20
C MET A 50 21.68 6.80 -12.44
N SER A 51 20.77 7.14 -11.50
CA SER A 51 19.34 6.82 -11.68
C SER A 51 18.68 7.71 -12.75
N THR A 52 18.99 9.01 -12.76
CA THR A 52 18.50 9.98 -13.75
C THR A 52 18.88 9.57 -15.18
N SER A 53 20.13 9.13 -15.40
CA SER A 53 20.59 8.65 -16.71
C SER A 53 19.81 7.42 -17.21
N ARG A 54 19.33 6.55 -16.32
CA ARG A 54 18.58 5.34 -16.70
C ARG A 54 17.14 5.70 -17.08
N VAL A 55 16.46 6.51 -16.27
CA VAL A 55 15.11 7.02 -16.54
C VAL A 55 15.06 7.85 -17.82
N GLU A 56 16.08 8.67 -18.06
CA GLU A 56 16.22 9.44 -19.29
C GLU A 56 16.34 8.57 -20.54
N LYS A 57 16.99 7.42 -20.44
CA LYS A 57 17.19 6.46 -21.54
C LYS A 57 16.01 5.53 -21.76
N MET A 58 15.12 5.37 -20.78
CA MET A 58 13.94 4.52 -20.94
C MET A 58 13.01 5.06 -22.03
N THR A 59 12.70 4.18 -22.97
CA THR A 59 11.80 4.42 -24.09
C THR A 59 10.33 4.40 -23.64
N ARG A 60 9.46 4.96 -24.47
CA ARG A 60 8.01 4.91 -24.29
C ARG A 60 7.51 3.46 -24.09
N LYS A 61 8.03 2.52 -24.89
CA LYS A 61 7.64 1.11 -24.82
C LYS A 61 8.03 0.49 -23.48
N GLU A 62 9.24 0.74 -22.99
CA GLU A 62 9.70 0.20 -21.70
C GLU A 62 8.93 0.78 -20.51
N CYS A 63 8.50 2.05 -20.61
CA CYS A 63 7.62 2.69 -19.64
C CYS A 63 6.23 2.04 -19.66
N PHE A 64 5.63 1.85 -20.84
CA PHE A 64 4.35 1.14 -20.97
C PHE A 64 4.42 -0.29 -20.40
N ASP A 65 5.45 -1.05 -20.76
CA ASP A 65 5.67 -2.41 -20.27
C ASP A 65 5.93 -2.44 -18.75
N LEU A 66 6.50 -1.37 -18.18
CA LEU A 66 6.64 -1.23 -16.73
C LEU A 66 5.28 -1.02 -16.05
N LEU A 67 4.51 -0.04 -16.52
CA LEU A 67 3.19 0.27 -15.97
C LEU A 67 2.25 -0.93 -16.05
N LYS A 68 2.29 -1.67 -17.16
CA LYS A 68 1.51 -2.90 -17.28
C LYS A 68 1.90 -3.94 -16.23
N LYS A 69 3.20 -4.19 -16.04
CA LYS A 69 3.66 -5.13 -15.00
C LYS A 69 3.28 -4.67 -13.59
N ILE A 70 3.27 -3.36 -13.33
CA ILE A 70 2.80 -2.79 -12.06
C ILE A 70 1.32 -3.12 -11.86
N ALA A 71 0.48 -2.88 -12.87
CA ALA A 71 -0.94 -3.23 -12.82
C ALA A 71 -1.15 -4.74 -12.59
N ASP A 72 -0.45 -5.59 -13.36
CA ASP A 72 -0.53 -7.06 -13.23
C ASP A 72 -0.12 -7.51 -11.80
N SER A 73 0.99 -6.96 -11.27
CA SER A 73 1.46 -7.26 -9.92
C SER A 73 0.49 -6.79 -8.82
N GLN A 74 -0.24 -5.70 -9.03
CA GLN A 74 -1.26 -5.21 -8.10
C GLN A 74 -2.47 -6.14 -8.10
N ASP A 75 -2.93 -6.59 -9.28
CA ASP A 75 -4.01 -7.56 -9.40
C ASP A 75 -3.65 -8.90 -8.75
N GLU A 76 -2.42 -9.39 -8.95
CA GLU A 76 -1.93 -10.61 -8.30
C GLU A 76 -1.93 -10.47 -6.77
N THR A 77 -1.46 -9.33 -6.24
CA THR A 77 -1.48 -9.04 -4.80
C THR A 77 -2.90 -8.99 -4.24
N LYS A 78 -3.83 -8.35 -4.94
CA LYS A 78 -5.24 -8.26 -4.56
C LYS A 78 -5.91 -9.63 -4.52
N ASN A 79 -5.65 -10.46 -5.54
CA ASN A 79 -6.15 -11.82 -5.61
C ASN A 79 -5.58 -12.70 -4.49
N LEU A 80 -4.29 -12.55 -4.18
CA LEU A 80 -3.66 -13.20 -3.02
C LEU A 80 -4.36 -12.78 -1.72
N MET A 81 -4.56 -11.47 -1.50
CA MET A 81 -5.22 -10.96 -0.30
C MET A 81 -6.64 -11.50 -0.14
N ALA A 82 -7.43 -11.47 -1.22
CA ALA A 82 -8.77 -12.04 -1.23
C ALA A 82 -8.77 -13.55 -0.90
N SER A 83 -7.85 -14.31 -1.48
CA SER A 83 -7.71 -15.75 -1.22
C SER A 83 -7.32 -16.03 0.23
N LEU A 84 -6.37 -15.28 0.80
CA LEU A 84 -5.94 -15.47 2.18
C LEU A 84 -7.06 -15.16 3.17
N VAL A 85 -7.81 -14.07 2.94
CA VAL A 85 -8.95 -13.69 3.78
C VAL A 85 -10.07 -14.74 3.69
N ASP A 86 -10.42 -15.23 2.49
CA ASP A 86 -11.39 -16.33 2.33
C ASP A 86 -10.94 -17.59 3.09
N ASP A 87 -9.67 -18.00 2.92
CA ASP A 87 -9.15 -19.20 3.57
C ASP A 87 -9.16 -19.07 5.10
N LEU A 88 -8.93 -17.87 5.64
CA LEU A 88 -9.00 -17.58 7.07
C LEU A 88 -10.44 -17.60 7.59
N LEU A 89 -11.38 -16.97 6.88
CA LEU A 89 -12.79 -16.91 7.27
C LEU A 89 -13.50 -18.26 7.16
N THR A 90 -13.15 -19.06 6.14
CA THR A 90 -13.69 -20.41 5.92
C THR A 90 -13.00 -21.49 6.76
N GLY A 91 -11.95 -21.13 7.51
CA GLY A 91 -11.20 -22.05 8.37
C GLY A 91 -10.27 -23.02 7.64
N LYS A 92 -10.04 -22.83 6.33
CA LYS A 92 -9.07 -23.61 5.55
C LYS A 92 -7.63 -23.31 5.96
N LEU A 93 -7.37 -22.09 6.44
CA LEU A 93 -6.08 -21.63 6.91
C LEU A 93 -6.16 -21.28 8.41
N PRO A 94 -5.29 -21.83 9.28
CA PRO A 94 -5.27 -21.45 10.68
C PRO A 94 -4.90 -19.98 10.87
N SER A 95 -5.58 -19.29 11.79
CA SER A 95 -5.32 -17.88 12.12
C SER A 95 -4.04 -17.66 12.95
N LYS A 96 -2.90 -18.20 12.48
CA LYS A 96 -1.56 -18.07 13.08
C LYS A 96 -0.62 -17.39 12.10
N ILE A 97 0.15 -16.40 12.57
CA ILE A 97 1.05 -15.59 11.74
C ILE A 97 1.94 -16.43 10.83
N LEU A 98 2.61 -17.46 11.35
CA LEU A 98 3.54 -18.28 10.56
C LEU A 98 2.84 -19.12 9.47
N GLU A 99 1.64 -19.61 9.72
CA GLU A 99 0.88 -20.41 8.76
C GLU A 99 0.45 -19.53 7.58
N VAL A 100 -0.05 -18.32 7.88
CA VAL A 100 -0.43 -17.34 6.86
C VAL A 100 0.79 -16.83 6.10
N TYR A 101 1.90 -16.57 6.80
CA TYR A 101 3.17 -16.21 6.19
C TYR A 101 3.66 -17.27 5.19
N GLN A 102 3.66 -18.55 5.59
CA GLN A 102 4.10 -19.64 4.72
C GLN A 102 3.21 -19.79 3.49
N ARG A 103 1.90 -19.51 3.63
CA ARG A 103 0.95 -19.50 2.51
C ARG A 103 1.18 -18.32 1.56
N ALA A 104 1.53 -17.15 2.10
CA ALA A 104 1.75 -15.92 1.34
C ALA A 104 3.11 -15.89 0.62
N LEU A 105 4.18 -16.34 1.27
CA LEU A 105 5.56 -16.27 0.79
C LEU A 105 5.77 -16.71 -0.67
N PRO A 106 5.30 -17.88 -1.13
CA PRO A 106 5.52 -18.31 -2.52
C PRO A 106 4.58 -17.61 -3.53
N ALA A 107 3.58 -16.88 -3.06
CA ALA A 107 2.51 -16.31 -3.89
C ALA A 107 2.63 -14.79 -4.06
N ILE A 108 3.59 -14.14 -3.41
CA ILE A 108 3.78 -12.69 -3.52
C ILE A 108 4.47 -12.38 -4.84
N PRO A 109 3.90 -11.47 -5.65
CA PRO A 109 4.51 -11.08 -6.90
C PRO A 109 5.79 -10.28 -6.67
N ASN A 110 6.75 -10.42 -7.58
CA ASN A 110 7.96 -9.62 -7.57
C ASN A 110 7.64 -8.17 -7.95
N ASP A 111 8.27 -7.21 -7.28
CA ASP A 111 8.12 -5.79 -7.61
C ASP A 111 8.68 -5.49 -9.00
N PRO A 112 7.88 -5.00 -9.95
CA PRO A 112 8.37 -4.59 -11.26
C PRO A 112 9.40 -3.44 -11.21
N LEU A 113 9.33 -2.57 -10.19
CA LEU A 113 10.27 -1.48 -9.96
C LEU A 113 11.60 -2.01 -9.38
N GLU A 114 11.56 -2.75 -8.27
CA GLU A 114 12.79 -3.32 -7.68
C GLU A 114 13.49 -4.30 -8.63
N SER A 115 12.72 -5.10 -9.38
CA SER A 115 13.27 -6.02 -10.40
C SER A 115 14.08 -5.29 -11.48
N ARG A 116 13.88 -3.98 -11.64
CA ARG A 116 14.63 -3.11 -12.56
C ARG A 116 15.58 -2.14 -11.83
N GLY A 117 15.65 -2.22 -10.50
CA GLY A 117 16.38 -1.26 -9.67
C GLY A 117 15.87 0.17 -9.86
N LEU A 118 14.55 0.33 -9.98
CA LEU A 118 13.88 1.62 -10.09
C LEU A 118 13.19 1.94 -8.78
N THR A 119 13.11 3.23 -8.47
CA THR A 119 12.39 3.77 -7.32
C THR A 119 11.02 4.31 -7.75
N LEU A 120 10.18 4.67 -6.79
CA LEU A 120 8.98 5.46 -7.05
C LEU A 120 9.28 6.80 -7.71
N PHE A 121 10.37 7.44 -7.31
CA PHE A 121 10.78 8.71 -7.88
C PHE A 121 11.11 8.57 -9.37
N ASP A 122 11.77 7.47 -9.73
CA ASP A 122 12.02 7.13 -11.14
C ASP A 122 10.70 6.90 -11.89
N LEU A 123 9.71 6.24 -11.27
CA LEU A 123 8.38 6.07 -11.85
C LEU A 123 7.67 7.41 -12.07
N ASP A 124 7.69 8.31 -11.09
CA ASP A 124 7.10 9.66 -11.20
C ASP A 124 7.72 10.45 -12.36
N HIS A 125 9.04 10.38 -12.51
CA HIS A 125 9.74 11.00 -13.63
C HIS A 125 9.36 10.38 -14.98
N LEU A 126 9.21 9.05 -15.06
CA LEU A 126 8.75 8.36 -16.28
C LEU A 126 7.33 8.76 -16.64
N VAL A 127 6.46 8.83 -15.64
CA VAL A 127 5.07 9.27 -15.80
C VAL A 127 5.02 10.72 -16.30
N ASP A 128 5.77 11.64 -15.71
CA ASP A 128 5.80 13.05 -16.15
C ASP A 128 6.33 13.19 -17.59
N LYS A 129 7.36 12.41 -17.95
CA LYS A 129 7.95 12.39 -19.29
C LYS A 129 6.95 11.93 -20.37
N TYR A 130 6.11 10.94 -20.05
CA TYR A 130 5.19 10.32 -21.02
C TYR A 130 3.71 10.62 -20.78
N GLN A 131 3.35 11.55 -19.86
CA GLN A 131 1.96 11.85 -19.47
C GLN A 131 1.03 12.29 -20.61
N ASN A 132 1.59 12.84 -21.69
CA ASN A 132 0.82 13.27 -22.86
C ASN A 132 0.44 12.12 -23.79
N ASP A 133 0.98 10.92 -23.56
CA ASP A 133 0.66 9.73 -24.33
C ASP A 133 -0.65 9.10 -23.84
N PRO A 134 -1.66 8.93 -24.72
CA PRO A 134 -2.96 8.39 -24.32
C PRO A 134 -2.89 6.98 -23.71
N SER A 135 -2.03 6.10 -24.24
CA SER A 135 -1.91 4.72 -23.75
C SER A 135 -1.23 4.66 -22.37
N ILE A 136 -0.22 5.51 -22.15
CA ILE A 136 0.44 5.64 -20.84
C ILE A 136 -0.53 6.21 -19.81
N ARG A 137 -1.30 7.24 -20.18
CA ARG A 137 -2.33 7.84 -19.33
C ARG A 137 -3.40 6.81 -18.94
N GLU A 138 -3.84 5.97 -19.88
CA GLU A 138 -4.80 4.90 -19.59
C GLU A 138 -4.22 3.88 -18.60
N CYS A 139 -2.98 3.45 -18.76
CA CYS A 139 -2.31 2.58 -17.79
C CYS A 139 -2.22 3.21 -16.41
N ILE A 140 -1.85 4.50 -16.33
CA ILE A 140 -1.80 5.23 -15.06
C ILE A 140 -3.19 5.30 -14.42
N LEU A 141 -4.23 5.62 -15.20
CA LEU A 141 -5.60 5.65 -14.70
C LEU A 141 -6.07 4.28 -14.22
N ASN A 142 -5.68 3.20 -14.90
CA ASN A 142 -6.03 1.85 -14.46
C ASN A 142 -5.34 1.48 -13.14
N ILE A 143 -4.05 1.79 -13.01
CA ILE A 143 -3.30 1.64 -11.75
C ILE A 143 -3.96 2.46 -10.62
N MET A 144 -4.41 3.69 -10.92
CA MET A 144 -5.03 4.59 -9.94
C MET A 144 -6.48 4.21 -9.58
N ASN A 145 -7.26 3.67 -10.53
CA ASN A 145 -8.68 3.37 -10.37
C ASN A 145 -8.94 1.89 -10.01
N MET A 146 -7.92 1.13 -9.60
CA MET A 146 -8.04 -0.30 -9.28
C MET A 146 -8.79 -0.61 -7.97
N ALA A 147 -9.34 0.39 -7.29
CA ALA A 147 -10.45 0.17 -6.37
C ALA A 147 -11.67 -0.25 -7.22
N PRO A 148 -12.14 -1.51 -7.14
CA PRO A 148 -13.28 -1.93 -7.94
C PRO A 148 -14.49 -1.07 -7.53
N ALA A 149 -15.12 -0.43 -8.51
CA ALA A 149 -16.45 0.17 -8.35
C ALA A 149 -17.55 -0.90 -8.16
N GLU A 150 -17.18 -2.19 -8.27
CA GLU A 150 -18.10 -3.31 -8.15
C GLU A 150 -18.07 -3.89 -6.74
N GLY A 151 -19.08 -3.50 -5.98
CA GLY A 151 -19.44 -3.93 -4.65
C GLY A 151 -20.57 -3.02 -4.18
N ASP A 152 -21.51 -3.53 -3.37
CA ASP A 152 -22.50 -2.67 -2.74
C ASP A 152 -21.76 -1.48 -2.11
N ASP A 153 -22.24 -0.27 -2.40
CA ASP A 153 -21.73 0.98 -1.85
C ASP A 153 -22.14 1.00 -0.37
N GLU A 154 -21.52 0.11 0.42
CA GLU A 154 -21.68 0.00 1.86
C GLU A 154 -21.33 1.38 2.40
N ASN A 155 -22.36 2.09 2.85
CA ASN A 155 -22.21 3.44 3.33
C ASN A 155 -21.65 3.38 4.76
N ILE A 156 -20.35 3.10 4.87
CA ILE A 156 -19.66 3.03 6.15
C ILE A 156 -19.52 4.45 6.68
N SER A 157 -20.14 4.71 7.83
CA SER A 157 -20.08 6.02 8.46
C SER A 157 -18.66 6.35 8.95
N LEU A 158 -18.34 7.64 9.09
CA LEU A 158 -17.06 8.10 9.64
C LEU A 158 -16.77 7.49 11.02
N ASP A 159 -17.79 7.43 11.88
CA ASP A 159 -17.68 6.85 13.22
C ASP A 159 -17.42 5.34 13.18
N GLU A 160 -18.03 4.62 12.23
CA GLU A 160 -17.74 3.20 12.02
C GLU A 160 -16.34 2.98 11.48
N LEU A 161 -15.86 3.81 10.54
CA LEU A 161 -14.48 3.73 10.05
C LEU A 161 -13.47 3.90 11.18
N ILE A 162 -13.71 4.86 12.08
CA ILE A 162 -12.86 5.07 13.26
C ILE A 162 -12.89 3.82 14.16
N LYS A 163 -14.05 3.23 14.43
CA LYS A 163 -14.16 2.00 15.23
C LYS A 163 -13.45 0.81 14.59
N VAL A 164 -13.52 0.69 13.26
CA VAL A 164 -12.78 -0.33 12.52
C VAL A 164 -11.27 -0.11 12.70
N HIS A 165 -10.77 1.12 12.55
CA HIS A 165 -9.34 1.42 12.73
C HIS A 165 -8.87 1.21 14.18
N GLU A 166 -9.69 1.54 15.18
CA GLU A 166 -9.41 1.21 16.59
C GLU A 166 -9.28 -0.31 16.81
N PHE A 167 -10.17 -1.08 16.18
CA PHE A 167 -10.10 -2.53 16.26
C PHE A 167 -8.87 -3.09 15.53
N MET A 168 -8.56 -2.58 14.33
CA MET A 168 -7.37 -2.96 13.57
C MET A 168 -6.10 -2.74 14.39
N LEU A 169 -5.94 -1.55 14.99
CA LEU A 169 -4.81 -1.25 15.87
C LEU A 169 -4.75 -2.20 17.08
N SER A 170 -5.88 -2.49 17.72
CA SER A 170 -5.92 -3.43 18.84
C SER A 170 -5.47 -4.84 18.46
N GLU A 171 -5.86 -5.32 17.28
CA GLU A 171 -5.45 -6.63 16.78
C GLU A 171 -3.99 -6.64 16.34
N LEU A 172 -3.50 -5.55 15.71
CA LEU A 172 -2.11 -5.39 15.34
C LEU A 172 -1.20 -5.45 16.57
N GLY A 173 -1.54 -4.75 17.67
CA GLY A 173 -0.74 -4.79 18.90
C GLY A 173 -0.63 -6.20 19.52
N LYS A 174 -1.68 -7.03 19.36
CA LYS A 174 -1.64 -8.46 19.75
C LYS A 174 -0.70 -9.26 18.84
N MET A 175 -0.71 -8.96 17.55
CA MET A 175 0.18 -9.60 16.57
C MET A 175 1.64 -9.19 16.77
N VAL A 176 1.94 -7.91 17.01
CA VAL A 176 3.28 -7.41 17.39
C VAL A 176 3.77 -8.15 18.63
N SER A 177 2.93 -8.25 19.67
CA SER A 177 3.26 -8.98 20.90
C SER A 177 3.57 -10.46 20.65
N SER A 178 2.90 -11.09 19.68
CA SER A 178 3.13 -12.48 19.29
C SER A 178 4.40 -12.62 18.44
N TYR A 179 4.63 -11.69 17.51
CA TYR A 179 5.83 -11.61 16.67
C TYR A 179 7.11 -11.42 17.51
N ARG A 180 7.08 -10.54 18.52
CA ARG A 180 8.22 -10.29 19.42
C ARG A 180 8.74 -11.56 20.09
N LYS A 181 7.85 -12.51 20.39
CA LYS A 181 8.14 -13.79 21.08
C LYS A 181 8.52 -14.91 20.11
N MET A 182 8.47 -14.67 18.80
CA MET A 182 8.71 -15.68 17.78
C MET A 182 10.22 -15.94 17.60
N PRO A 183 10.67 -17.20 17.53
CA PRO A 183 12.05 -17.51 17.17
C PRO A 183 12.31 -17.17 15.69
N ASN A 184 13.54 -16.77 15.35
CA ASN A 184 13.97 -16.48 13.97
C ASN A 184 13.12 -15.43 13.23
N LYS A 185 12.49 -14.52 13.98
CA LYS A 185 11.62 -13.48 13.43
C LYS A 185 12.34 -12.52 12.46
N ASP A 186 13.65 -12.36 12.63
CA ASP A 186 14.49 -11.47 11.83
C ASP A 186 14.87 -12.06 10.47
N SER A 187 14.76 -13.39 10.30
CA SER A 187 15.03 -14.06 9.02
C SER A 187 13.81 -14.20 8.11
N LEU A 188 12.64 -13.70 8.55
CA LEU A 188 11.41 -13.77 7.76
C LEU A 188 11.42 -12.70 6.67
N ASP A 189 10.92 -13.07 5.48
CA ASP A 189 10.70 -12.11 4.41
C ASP A 189 9.67 -11.07 4.86
N LYS A 190 10.06 -9.80 4.81
CA LYS A 190 9.27 -8.71 5.37
C LYS A 190 7.99 -8.46 4.56
N LYS A 191 8.02 -8.63 3.24
CA LYS A 191 6.84 -8.46 2.37
C LYS A 191 5.81 -9.54 2.66
N ALA A 192 6.25 -10.79 2.77
CA ALA A 192 5.38 -11.90 3.12
C ALA A 192 4.79 -11.79 4.53
N LEU A 193 5.57 -11.26 5.45
CA LEU A 193 5.09 -10.99 6.79
C LEU A 193 4.03 -9.88 6.81
N THR A 194 4.24 -8.78 6.08
CA THR A 194 3.25 -7.70 5.93
C THR A 194 1.92 -8.24 5.38
N VAL A 195 1.96 -8.97 4.26
CA VAL A 195 0.75 -9.54 3.64
C VAL A 195 0.03 -10.47 4.60
N ALA A 196 0.76 -11.30 5.35
CA ALA A 196 0.16 -12.21 6.32
C ALA A 196 -0.55 -11.48 7.47
N LEU A 197 0.07 -10.41 8.01
CA LEU A 197 -0.54 -9.60 9.07
C LEU A 197 -1.78 -8.87 8.57
N GLN A 198 -1.71 -8.28 7.38
CA GLN A 198 -2.84 -7.60 6.75
C GLN A 198 -3.99 -8.56 6.49
N ALA A 199 -3.72 -9.77 5.98
CA ALA A 199 -4.76 -10.78 5.76
C ALA A 199 -5.43 -11.20 7.08
N LEU A 200 -4.65 -11.39 8.15
CA LEU A 200 -5.18 -11.72 9.48
C LEU A 200 -6.07 -10.60 10.04
N ILE A 201 -5.63 -9.35 9.94
CA ILE A 201 -6.40 -8.19 10.41
C ILE A 201 -7.68 -8.05 9.57
N SER A 202 -7.56 -8.12 8.25
CA SER A 202 -8.70 -8.04 7.31
C SER A 202 -9.74 -9.12 7.59
N ALA A 203 -9.32 -10.37 7.78
CA ALA A 203 -10.24 -11.45 8.15
C ALA A 203 -10.96 -11.19 9.48
N LYS A 204 -10.24 -10.68 10.49
CA LYS A 204 -10.84 -10.31 11.78
C LYS A 204 -11.82 -9.14 11.67
N VAL A 205 -11.52 -8.16 10.83
CA VAL A 205 -12.41 -7.02 10.56
C VAL A 205 -13.67 -7.49 9.87
N GLN A 206 -13.54 -8.32 8.84
CA GLN A 206 -14.68 -8.86 8.10
C GLN A 206 -15.55 -9.76 8.98
N ASP A 207 -14.95 -10.60 9.82
CA ASP A 207 -15.67 -11.43 10.81
C ASP A 207 -16.45 -10.56 11.83
N LYS A 208 -15.84 -9.46 12.31
CA LYS A 208 -16.43 -8.63 13.37
C LYS A 208 -17.44 -7.59 12.87
N PHE A 209 -17.18 -6.95 11.73
CA PHE A 209 -17.95 -5.81 11.23
C PHE A 209 -18.71 -6.13 9.94
N GLY A 210 -18.46 -7.27 9.30
CA GLY A 210 -19.05 -7.63 8.00
C GLY A 210 -18.42 -6.95 6.80
N TYR A 211 -17.55 -5.96 7.01
CA TYR A 211 -16.92 -5.22 5.92
C TYR A 211 -15.74 -5.98 5.32
N SER A 212 -15.73 -6.10 3.99
CA SER A 212 -14.54 -6.56 3.27
C SER A 212 -13.41 -5.54 3.40
N TYR A 213 -12.15 -5.99 3.29
CA TYR A 213 -11.00 -5.07 3.25
C TYR A 213 -11.16 -4.00 2.15
N SER A 214 -11.67 -4.42 0.98
CA SER A 214 -11.92 -3.52 -0.15
C SER A 214 -13.00 -2.45 0.14
N SER A 215 -14.02 -2.79 0.95
CA SER A 215 -15.06 -1.83 1.36
C SER A 215 -14.48 -0.76 2.28
N ILE A 216 -13.61 -1.16 3.22
CA ILE A 216 -12.92 -0.22 4.12
C ILE A 216 -12.02 0.73 3.33
N ASP A 217 -11.20 0.21 2.41
CA ASP A 217 -10.30 1.05 1.59
C ASP A 217 -11.09 2.07 0.77
N ARG A 218 -12.18 1.65 0.12
CA ARG A 218 -13.08 2.55 -0.61
C ARG A 218 -13.67 3.63 0.29
N ALA A 219 -14.12 3.25 1.48
CA ALA A 219 -14.75 4.18 2.41
C ALA A 219 -13.74 5.19 2.97
N VAL A 220 -12.48 4.81 3.18
CA VAL A 220 -11.41 5.75 3.55
C VAL A 220 -11.14 6.75 2.42
N ILE A 221 -11.06 6.28 1.17
CA ILE A 221 -10.86 7.16 -0.01
C ILE A 221 -12.05 8.13 -0.17
N LYS A 222 -13.28 7.61 -0.06
CA LYS A 222 -14.52 8.39 -0.20
C LYS A 222 -14.62 9.50 0.84
N ASN A 223 -14.26 9.22 2.08
CA ASN A 223 -14.37 10.16 3.21
C ASN A 223 -13.06 10.92 3.49
N HIS A 224 -12.14 10.97 2.52
CA HIS A 224 -10.78 11.42 2.79
C HIS A 224 -10.68 12.83 3.37
N THR A 225 -11.45 13.78 2.84
CA THR A 225 -11.44 15.17 3.33
C THR A 225 -11.77 15.23 4.82
N ASP A 226 -12.81 14.52 5.24
CA ASP A 226 -13.27 14.54 6.63
C ASP A 226 -12.33 13.76 7.56
N LEU A 227 -11.75 12.65 7.08
CA LEU A 227 -10.77 11.86 7.80
C LEU A 227 -9.45 12.61 8.01
N SER A 228 -9.00 13.39 7.02
CA SER A 228 -7.76 14.18 7.11
C SER A 228 -7.81 15.23 8.21
N MET A 229 -8.99 15.76 8.53
CA MET A 229 -9.20 16.74 9.59
C MET A 229 -9.49 16.08 10.94
N ASN A 230 -9.62 14.75 10.99
CA ASN A 230 -9.95 14.01 12.20
C ASN A 230 -8.68 13.59 12.94
N THR A 231 -8.36 14.31 14.01
CA THR A 231 -7.15 14.06 14.83
C THR A 231 -7.09 12.65 15.42
N LYS A 232 -8.25 12.03 15.70
CA LYS A 232 -8.31 10.66 16.21
C LYS A 232 -7.94 9.66 15.13
N PHE A 233 -8.46 9.83 13.92
CA PHE A 233 -8.12 8.98 12.77
C PHE A 233 -6.64 9.10 12.39
N ALA A 234 -6.11 10.33 12.34
CA ALA A 234 -4.70 10.58 12.10
C ALA A 234 -3.81 9.84 13.12
N ARG A 235 -4.11 9.98 14.42
CA ARG A 235 -3.38 9.30 15.49
C ARG A 235 -3.45 7.77 15.38
N LEU A 236 -4.61 7.21 15.05
CA LEU A 236 -4.77 5.76 14.86
C LEU A 236 -3.91 5.26 13.69
N THR A 237 -3.90 6.00 12.59
CA THR A 237 -3.11 5.67 11.40
C THR A 237 -1.61 5.68 11.72
N MET A 238 -1.12 6.74 12.38
CA MET A 238 0.28 6.84 12.81
C MET A 238 0.67 5.69 13.74
N GLN A 239 -0.19 5.34 14.71
CA GLN A 239 0.08 4.23 15.62
C GLN A 239 0.14 2.89 14.90
N MET A 240 -0.75 2.64 13.95
CA MET A 240 -0.71 1.42 13.13
C MET A 240 0.55 1.35 12.27
N GLN A 241 0.99 2.47 11.68
CA GLN A 241 2.24 2.55 10.93
C GLN A 241 3.45 2.22 11.81
N SER A 242 3.51 2.82 13.01
CA SER A 242 4.57 2.56 13.98
C SER A 242 4.63 1.08 14.42
N GLU A 243 3.48 0.48 14.74
CA GLU A 243 3.42 -0.94 15.11
C GLU A 243 3.78 -1.87 13.95
N MET A 244 3.36 -1.54 12.73
CA MET A 244 3.72 -2.31 11.54
C MET A 244 5.22 -2.21 11.25
N SER A 245 5.81 -1.01 11.40
CA SER A 245 7.25 -0.78 11.26
C SER A 245 8.08 -1.70 12.13
N GLU A 246 7.65 -1.88 13.38
CA GLU A 246 8.40 -2.70 14.31
C GLU A 246 8.53 -4.16 13.85
N ILE A 247 7.49 -4.68 13.19
CA ILE A 247 7.49 -6.04 12.68
C ILE A 247 8.29 -6.15 11.38
N THR A 248 8.08 -5.20 10.48
CA THR A 248 8.57 -5.29 9.11
C THR A 248 9.97 -4.69 8.94
N GLY A 249 10.42 -3.84 9.86
CA GLY A 249 11.68 -3.11 9.76
C GLY A 249 11.70 -2.08 8.63
N ILE A 250 10.53 -1.71 8.10
CA ILE A 250 10.39 -0.86 6.91
C ILE A 250 10.55 0.64 7.23
N TYR A 251 10.67 1.02 8.51
CA TYR A 251 10.81 2.43 8.93
C TYR A 251 11.93 2.66 9.97
N ASN A 252 12.92 1.77 10.05
CA ASN A 252 14.12 1.94 10.88
C ASN A 252 15.37 2.02 10.01
#